data_AF-A0A672ZTX2-F1
#
_entry.id   AF-A0A672ZTX2-F1
#
_cell.length_a   1.000
_cell.length_b   1.000
_cell.length_c   1.000
_cell.angle_alpha   90.00
_cell.angle_beta   90.00
_cell.angle_gamma   90.00
#
_symmetry.space_group_name_H-M   'P 1'
#
loop_
_entity.id
_entity.type
_entity.pdbx_description
1 polymer ?
#
loop_
_entity_poly.entity_id
_entity_poly.type
_entity_poly.pdbx_seq_one_letter_code
_entity_poly.pdbx_strand_id
1 'polypeptide(L)'
;MNIQENSCRTGLEGRFCDLPETQHGEELESSIEEDNNKLAYCVTDVPPWYLCIVLGIQHCLTAFGGIIAIPLILSQGLCLQHDGLTQSHLISTIFFVSGICTLLQVTFGIRLPILQGGTFTLLAPSMAMLSMPEWTCPAWTQNSSLVNTSSAEFTEVCRMSVFVGFSGLIGLFMRFIGPLTIAPTISLIGLSLFDSAGTSAGNHWGISAMTTVLIILFSQYLRHIAVPFPTYSKDKKLHTTRVYIFQILPVLLGITLSWLICYILTTYNVLPSDPDQYGYLARTDLKGDVMGRAPWLSFPYPGQWGLPTVSLAGVVGILAGVISSMIESVGDYHACARLSGAPPPPKHAINRGIGIEGLGCLLAGAWGTGNGTTSYSENVGALGITKVGSRMVIVASGVLMVLMGVFGKVSAVFTTIPSPVIGGMFMVMFGVISAAGVSNLQYADMNSSRNIFIFGFSMFVGLVIPNWILKNPKTIATGVVEIDQMLQVLLTTSMFVGGFFGFILDNTIPGSKHERGILAWNKAHEDDSSNTLESGEVYNLPFGISAYLSSSSWLQYIPFCPSGVSSSLDGSGADINALEPKHPLGHPEPSQIIIGVPL
;
A
#
# COMPACT_ATOMS: atom_id res chain seq x y z
N MET A 1 -58.57 3.12 29.67
CA MET A 1 -58.50 2.22 30.84
C MET A 1 -57.87 0.92 30.35
N ASN A 2 -56.78 0.48 30.99
CA ASN A 2 -55.94 -0.71 30.73
C ASN A 2 -55.07 -0.65 29.45
N ILE A 3 -53.73 -0.57 29.47
CA ILE A 3 -52.65 -1.36 30.13
C ILE A 3 -52.64 -2.84 29.74
N GLN A 4 -51.64 -3.22 28.93
CA GLN A 4 -50.85 -4.49 28.90
C GLN A 4 -50.00 -4.49 27.60
N GLU A 5 -48.76 -4.92 27.50
CA GLU A 5 -47.75 -5.43 28.45
C GLU A 5 -46.41 -5.47 27.68
N ASN A 6 -45.31 -5.03 28.29
CA ASN A 6 -43.96 -5.18 27.77
C ASN A 6 -43.57 -6.67 27.74
N SER A 7 -43.08 -7.18 26.61
CA SER A 7 -42.28 -8.40 26.61
C SER A 7 -41.07 -8.25 25.67
N CYS A 8 -39.93 -8.05 26.30
CA CYS A 8 -38.60 -8.12 25.73
C CYS A 8 -38.33 -9.57 25.27
N ARG A 9 -38.10 -9.79 23.97
CA ARG A 9 -37.48 -11.02 23.44
C ARG A 9 -36.13 -10.65 22.85
N THR A 10 -35.09 -10.94 23.61
CA THR A 10 -33.70 -10.96 23.20
C THR A 10 -33.50 -12.05 22.14
N GLY A 11 -33.13 -11.63 20.92
CA GLY A 11 -32.76 -12.52 19.81
C GLY A 11 -31.80 -11.78 18.88
N LEU A 12 -30.68 -12.43 18.55
CA LEU A 12 -29.64 -11.93 17.66
C LEU A 12 -30.21 -11.51 16.30
N GLU A 13 -30.25 -10.21 16.02
CA GLU A 13 -30.30 -9.69 14.65
C GLU A 13 -29.21 -8.63 14.52
N GLY A 14 -28.15 -8.98 13.78
CA GLY A 14 -27.19 -7.99 13.29
C GLY A 14 -27.92 -7.04 12.35
N ARG A 15 -27.81 -5.74 12.60
CA ARG A 15 -28.32 -4.73 11.67
C ARG A 15 -27.40 -4.73 10.45
N PHE A 16 -27.93 -5.13 9.30
CA PHE A 16 -27.28 -4.94 8.01
C PHE A 16 -27.43 -3.48 7.59
N CYS A 17 -26.38 -2.86 7.06
CA CYS A 17 -26.44 -1.51 6.51
C CYS A 17 -26.74 -1.57 5.00
N ASP A 18 -27.76 -0.84 4.57
CA ASP A 18 -28.08 -0.64 3.16
C ASP A 18 -27.20 0.47 2.56
N LEU A 19 -26.80 0.31 1.30
CA LEU A 19 -26.06 1.32 0.53
C LEU A 19 -27.02 2.47 0.13
N PRO A 20 -26.53 3.72 -0.04
CA PRO A 20 -27.39 4.84 -0.43
C PRO A 20 -27.96 4.63 -1.84
N GLU A 21 -29.30 4.62 -1.94
CA GLU A 21 -30.06 4.46 -3.19
C GLU A 21 -29.88 5.68 -4.12
N THR A 22 -29.38 5.45 -5.33
CA THR A 22 -29.67 6.31 -6.48
C THR A 22 -31.00 5.88 -7.09
N GLN A 23 -32.07 6.64 -6.82
CA GLN A 23 -33.36 6.46 -7.47
C GLN A 23 -33.23 6.73 -8.98
N HIS A 24 -33.41 5.71 -9.82
CA HIS A 24 -34.17 5.75 -11.08
C HIS A 24 -34.52 4.29 -11.45
N GLY A 25 -35.81 4.04 -11.66
CA GLY A 25 -36.39 2.69 -11.64
C GLY A 25 -36.13 1.85 -12.88
N GLU A 26 -35.94 0.56 -12.64
CA GLU A 26 -36.26 -0.59 -13.51
C GLU A 26 -36.34 -1.84 -12.60
N GLU A 27 -37.52 -2.09 -12.03
CA GLU A 27 -37.80 -3.24 -11.17
C GLU A 27 -38.10 -4.49 -12.03
N LEU A 28 -37.19 -5.46 -12.08
CA LEU A 28 -37.48 -6.91 -11.90
C LEU A 28 -36.24 -7.84 -11.99
N GLU A 29 -35.06 -7.37 -12.40
CA GLU A 29 -33.83 -8.20 -12.48
C GLU A 29 -32.78 -7.90 -11.39
N SER A 30 -32.92 -6.80 -10.63
CA SER A 30 -31.91 -6.35 -9.64
C SER A 30 -31.93 -7.10 -8.30
N SER A 31 -33.02 -7.77 -7.94
CA SER A 31 -33.21 -8.30 -6.58
C SER A 31 -32.36 -9.54 -6.24
N ILE A 32 -31.67 -10.15 -7.21
CA ILE A 32 -30.79 -11.32 -6.98
C ILE A 32 -29.31 -10.90 -6.86
N GLU A 33 -28.89 -9.76 -7.43
CA GLU A 33 -27.52 -9.24 -7.30
C GLU A 33 -27.32 -8.35 -6.06
N GLU A 34 -28.39 -7.71 -5.56
CA GLU A 34 -28.31 -6.77 -4.42
C GLU A 34 -27.93 -7.43 -3.08
N ASP A 35 -28.25 -8.71 -2.86
CA ASP A 35 -27.97 -9.37 -1.57
C ASP A 35 -26.51 -9.84 -1.42
N ASN A 36 -25.74 -9.91 -2.51
CA ASN A 36 -24.32 -10.33 -2.48
C ASN A 36 -23.33 -9.20 -2.17
N ASN A 37 -23.79 -7.95 -2.12
CA ASN A 37 -22.92 -6.78 -1.89
C ASN A 37 -23.00 -6.19 -0.48
N LYS A 38 -23.84 -6.75 0.39
CA LYS A 38 -23.96 -6.32 1.79
C LYS A 38 -22.68 -6.59 2.58
N LEU A 39 -22.24 -5.58 3.33
CA LEU A 39 -21.10 -5.70 4.23
C LEU A 39 -21.48 -6.55 5.43
N ALA A 40 -20.59 -7.48 5.82
CA ALA A 40 -20.76 -8.26 7.03
C ALA A 40 -20.45 -7.43 8.29
N TYR A 41 -19.50 -6.50 8.18
CA TYR A 41 -19.19 -5.50 9.19
C TYR A 41 -18.81 -4.19 8.54
N CYS A 42 -19.42 -3.09 8.98
CA CYS A 42 -19.09 -1.73 8.58
C CYS A 42 -17.89 -1.18 9.35
N VAL A 43 -17.42 0.00 8.93
CA VAL A 43 -16.19 0.64 9.43
C VAL A 43 -16.21 0.95 10.92
N THR A 44 -17.37 1.25 11.48
CA THR A 44 -17.59 1.55 12.90
C THR A 44 -17.94 0.33 13.74
N ASP A 45 -18.27 -0.81 13.10
CA ASP A 45 -18.69 -2.00 13.82
C ASP A 45 -17.55 -2.64 14.60
N VAL A 46 -17.89 -3.21 15.75
CA VAL A 46 -16.96 -3.95 16.60
C VAL A 46 -17.41 -5.41 16.68
N PRO A 47 -16.83 -6.30 15.87
CA PRO A 47 -17.09 -7.72 15.98
C PRO A 47 -16.68 -8.25 17.38
N PRO A 48 -17.18 -9.44 17.78
CA PRO A 48 -16.71 -10.10 18.99
C PRO A 48 -15.18 -10.28 18.99
N TRP A 49 -14.54 -10.12 20.15
CA TRP A 49 -13.07 -10.08 20.27
C TRP A 49 -12.36 -11.27 19.62
N TYR A 50 -12.93 -12.47 19.69
CA TYR A 50 -12.34 -13.68 19.09
C TYR A 50 -12.39 -13.62 17.55
N LEU A 51 -13.45 -13.04 16.99
CA LEU A 51 -13.60 -12.89 15.55
C LEU A 51 -12.68 -11.79 15.02
N CYS A 52 -12.49 -10.71 15.78
CA CYS A 52 -11.47 -9.70 15.47
C CYS A 52 -10.06 -10.30 15.38
N ILE A 53 -9.71 -11.23 16.27
CA ILE A 53 -8.41 -11.92 16.21
C ILE A 53 -8.31 -12.78 14.96
N VAL A 54 -9.32 -13.61 14.66
CA VAL A 54 -9.30 -14.50 13.48
C VAL A 54 -9.23 -13.71 12.17
N LEU A 55 -10.06 -12.69 12.04
CA LEU A 55 -10.07 -11.82 10.85
C LEU A 55 -8.79 -10.97 10.78
N GLY A 56 -8.25 -10.56 11.92
CA GLY A 56 -6.97 -9.85 12.00
C GLY A 56 -5.79 -10.72 11.55
N ILE A 57 -5.76 -11.99 11.95
CA ILE A 57 -4.80 -12.98 11.43
C ILE A 57 -4.92 -13.06 9.92
N GLN A 58 -6.15 -13.16 9.40
CA GLN A 58 -6.38 -13.19 7.97
C GLN A 58 -5.80 -11.97 7.24
N HIS A 59 -6.05 -10.74 7.70
CA HIS A 59 -5.47 -9.54 7.07
C HIS A 59 -3.94 -9.49 7.16
N CYS A 60 -3.38 -9.92 8.29
CA CYS A 60 -1.92 -10.05 8.46
C CYS A 60 -1.33 -11.07 7.47
N LEU A 61 -2.01 -12.21 7.27
CA LEU A 61 -1.58 -13.26 6.36
C LEU A 61 -1.78 -12.89 4.87
N THR A 62 -2.74 -12.02 4.54
CA THR A 62 -2.88 -11.46 3.18
C THR A 62 -1.70 -10.52 2.87
N ALA A 63 -1.32 -9.65 3.81
CA ALA A 63 -0.20 -8.72 3.67
C ALA A 63 1.19 -9.39 3.67
N PHE A 64 1.23 -10.66 4.09
CA PHE A 64 2.45 -11.44 4.33
C PHE A 64 3.44 -11.41 3.16
N GLY A 65 2.93 -11.66 1.93
CA GLY A 65 3.78 -11.76 0.74
C GLY A 65 4.56 -10.47 0.49
N GLY A 66 3.88 -9.32 0.56
CA GLY A 66 4.49 -8.01 0.37
C GLY A 66 5.50 -7.65 1.47
N ILE A 67 5.13 -7.89 2.74
CA ILE A 67 5.97 -7.54 3.91
C ILE A 67 7.30 -8.31 3.89
N ILE A 68 7.30 -9.58 3.51
CA ILE A 68 8.51 -10.42 3.50
C ILE A 68 9.31 -10.25 2.21
N ALA A 69 8.66 -9.96 1.09
CA ALA A 69 9.35 -9.73 -0.18
C ALA A 69 10.46 -8.67 -0.07
N ILE A 70 10.14 -7.53 0.55
CA ILE A 70 11.04 -6.38 0.65
C ILE A 70 12.35 -6.70 1.38
N PRO A 71 12.35 -7.17 2.64
CA PRO A 71 13.59 -7.49 3.35
C PRO A 71 14.36 -8.63 2.68
N LEU A 72 13.68 -9.57 2.01
CA LEU A 72 14.36 -10.63 1.25
C LEU A 72 15.08 -10.08 0.01
N ILE A 73 14.48 -9.15 -0.73
CA ILE A 73 15.16 -8.50 -1.87
C ILE A 73 16.29 -7.63 -1.37
N LEU A 74 16.02 -6.80 -0.36
CA LEU A 74 17.00 -5.87 0.18
C LEU A 74 18.19 -6.59 0.83
N SER A 75 17.99 -7.80 1.36
CA SER A 75 19.08 -8.63 1.89
C SER A 75 20.17 -8.92 0.86
N GLN A 76 19.84 -8.89 -0.44
CA GLN A 76 20.81 -9.05 -1.51
C GLN A 76 21.72 -7.82 -1.65
N GLY A 77 21.13 -6.62 -1.58
CA GLY A 77 21.89 -5.36 -1.62
C GLY A 77 22.65 -5.06 -0.32
N LEU A 78 22.15 -5.52 0.83
CA LEU A 78 22.78 -5.35 2.15
C LEU A 78 23.84 -6.41 2.48
N CYS A 79 24.18 -7.30 1.54
CA CYS A 79 25.13 -8.39 1.75
C CYS A 79 24.73 -9.39 2.86
N LEU A 80 23.43 -9.54 3.14
CA LEU A 80 22.89 -10.40 4.20
C LEU A 80 22.44 -11.79 3.71
N GLN A 81 22.72 -12.14 2.46
CA GLN A 81 22.22 -13.37 1.82
C GLN A 81 22.61 -14.65 2.57
N HIS A 82 23.80 -14.67 3.17
CA HIS A 82 24.35 -15.81 3.90
C HIS A 82 24.13 -15.73 5.42
N ASP A 83 23.66 -14.59 5.94
CA ASP A 83 23.35 -14.40 7.36
C ASP A 83 21.83 -14.46 7.60
N GLY A 84 21.34 -15.70 7.68
CA GLY A 84 19.92 -15.96 7.92
C GLY A 84 19.40 -15.41 9.27
N LEU A 85 20.26 -15.23 10.27
CA LEU A 85 19.86 -14.65 11.55
C LEU A 85 19.59 -13.15 11.40
N THR A 86 20.51 -12.43 10.78
CA THR A 86 20.33 -11.00 10.52
C THR A 86 19.17 -10.74 9.57
N GLN A 87 18.98 -11.60 8.55
CA GLN A 87 17.81 -11.57 7.68
C GLN A 87 16.50 -11.76 8.48
N SER A 88 16.49 -12.68 9.45
CA SER A 88 15.35 -12.88 10.36
C SER A 88 15.08 -11.64 11.22
N HIS A 89 16.11 -10.96 11.73
CA HIS A 89 15.96 -9.72 12.47
C HIS A 89 15.38 -8.58 11.61
N LEU A 90 15.75 -8.49 10.34
CA LEU A 90 15.18 -7.53 9.40
C LEU A 90 13.68 -7.79 9.15
N ILE A 91 13.30 -9.06 8.95
CA ILE A 91 11.89 -9.49 8.82
C ILE A 91 11.11 -9.15 10.10
N SER A 92 11.66 -9.46 11.27
CA SER A 92 11.07 -9.12 12.57
C SER A 92 10.83 -7.61 12.70
N THR A 93 11.81 -6.80 12.31
CA THR A 93 11.75 -5.34 12.39
C THR A 93 10.67 -4.76 11.48
N ILE A 94 10.55 -5.24 10.24
CA ILE A 94 9.50 -4.74 9.34
C ILE A 94 8.10 -5.09 9.83
N PHE A 95 7.86 -6.32 10.32
CA PHE A 95 6.56 -6.68 10.91
C PHE A 95 6.23 -5.80 12.12
N PHE A 96 7.21 -5.56 12.99
CA PHE A 96 7.04 -4.75 14.18
C PHE A 96 6.64 -3.31 13.84
N VAL A 97 7.40 -2.66 12.95
CA VAL A 97 7.14 -1.27 12.57
C VAL A 97 5.86 -1.15 11.73
N SER A 98 5.61 -2.06 10.79
CA SER A 98 4.38 -2.08 10.00
C SER A 98 3.14 -2.25 10.90
N GLY A 99 3.24 -3.04 11.98
CA GLY A 99 2.20 -3.14 12.99
C GLY A 99 1.94 -1.81 13.72
N ILE A 100 2.99 -1.13 14.17
CA ILE A 100 2.88 0.21 14.79
C ILE A 100 2.26 1.22 13.83
N CYS A 101 2.73 1.25 12.58
CA CYS A 101 2.23 2.18 11.56
C CYS A 101 0.76 1.90 11.23
N THR A 102 0.35 0.62 11.18
CA THR A 102 -1.05 0.23 10.99
C THR A 102 -1.92 0.75 12.13
N LEU A 103 -1.46 0.59 13.38
CA LEU A 103 -2.19 1.11 14.54
C LEU A 103 -2.34 2.62 14.46
N LEU A 104 -1.26 3.36 14.19
CA LEU A 104 -1.28 4.81 14.03
C LEU A 104 -2.22 5.25 12.90
N GLN A 105 -2.21 4.57 11.76
CA GLN A 105 -3.01 4.92 10.59
C GLN A 105 -4.51 4.72 10.83
N VAL A 106 -4.89 3.64 11.52
CA VAL A 106 -6.29 3.34 11.84
C VAL A 106 -6.81 4.22 12.99
N THR A 107 -5.96 4.61 13.94
CA THR A 107 -6.40 5.44 15.08
C THR A 107 -6.34 6.93 14.78
N PHE A 108 -5.23 7.43 14.25
CA PHE A 108 -4.94 8.86 14.08
C PHE A 108 -4.81 9.30 12.62
N GLY A 109 -4.50 8.39 11.70
CA GLY A 109 -4.37 8.67 10.27
C GLY A 109 -5.72 8.80 9.57
N ILE A 110 -5.89 8.09 8.47
CA ILE A 110 -7.12 8.14 7.66
C ILE A 110 -8.34 7.54 8.39
N ARG A 111 -8.13 6.70 9.42
CA ARG A 111 -9.20 5.99 10.17
C ARG A 111 -10.10 5.08 9.33
N LEU A 112 -9.59 4.57 8.21
CA LEU A 112 -10.18 3.49 7.42
C LEU A 112 -9.55 2.14 7.79
N PRO A 113 -10.18 1.00 7.46
CA PRO A 113 -9.63 -0.33 7.68
C PRO A 113 -8.48 -0.64 6.69
N ILE A 114 -7.37 0.10 6.81
CA ILE A 114 -6.20 0.00 5.93
C ILE A 114 -5.01 -0.51 6.74
N LEU A 115 -4.34 -1.53 6.19
CA LEU A 115 -3.11 -2.08 6.72
C LEU A 115 -1.91 -1.33 6.11
N GLN A 116 -0.92 -1.03 6.94
CA GLN A 116 0.34 -0.42 6.54
C GLN A 116 1.45 -1.47 6.48
N GLY A 117 2.26 -1.46 5.43
CA GLY A 117 3.40 -2.37 5.26
C GLY A 117 4.55 -1.71 4.51
N GLY A 118 5.63 -2.44 4.24
CA GLY A 118 6.77 -1.91 3.49
C GLY A 118 6.40 -1.53 2.04
N THR A 119 6.99 -0.46 1.50
CA THR A 119 6.67 0.01 0.14
C THR A 119 7.62 -0.50 -0.94
N PHE A 120 7.08 -0.98 -2.06
CA PHE A 120 7.90 -1.33 -3.23
C PHE A 120 8.45 -0.09 -3.95
N THR A 121 7.83 1.07 -3.76
CA THR A 121 8.26 2.33 -4.40
C THR A 121 9.66 2.75 -3.95
N LEU A 122 10.05 2.41 -2.71
CA LEU A 122 11.35 2.76 -2.16
C LEU A 122 12.41 1.68 -2.40
N LEU A 123 12.04 0.51 -2.93
CA LEU A 123 12.98 -0.57 -3.14
C LEU A 123 13.99 -0.24 -4.25
N ALA A 124 13.51 0.27 -5.39
CA ALA A 124 14.37 0.69 -6.50
C ALA A 124 15.39 1.79 -6.10
N PRO A 125 15.00 2.93 -5.48
CA PRO A 125 15.96 3.94 -5.05
C PRO A 125 16.89 3.43 -3.94
N SER A 126 16.43 2.56 -3.03
CA SER A 126 17.31 1.91 -2.05
C SER A 126 18.36 1.02 -2.70
N MET A 127 17.99 0.21 -3.69
CA MET A 127 18.92 -0.64 -4.43
C MET A 127 19.90 0.18 -5.27
N ALA A 128 19.42 1.27 -5.90
CA ALA A 128 20.28 2.22 -6.61
C ALA A 128 21.33 2.84 -5.67
N MET A 129 20.92 3.25 -4.47
CA MET A 129 21.82 3.80 -3.45
C MET A 129 22.87 2.76 -3.01
N LEU A 130 22.47 1.51 -2.78
CA LEU A 130 23.37 0.41 -2.40
C LEU A 130 24.33 -0.01 -3.52
N SER A 131 24.03 0.33 -4.78
CA SER A 131 24.91 0.06 -5.93
C SER A 131 26.05 1.08 -6.09
N MET A 132 26.04 2.18 -5.34
CA MET A 132 27.08 3.20 -5.42
C MET A 132 28.42 2.69 -4.86
N PRO A 133 29.57 3.08 -5.43
CA PRO A 133 30.89 2.55 -5.07
C PRO A 133 31.20 2.57 -3.57
N GLU A 134 30.74 3.61 -2.88
CA GLU A 134 30.93 3.82 -1.44
C GLU A 134 30.19 2.78 -0.57
N TRP A 135 29.12 2.18 -1.10
CA TRP A 135 28.23 1.25 -0.37
C TRP A 135 28.28 -0.17 -0.94
N THR A 136 29.15 -0.44 -1.92
CA THR A 136 29.30 -1.78 -2.50
C THR A 136 29.74 -2.80 -1.47
N CYS A 137 29.12 -3.98 -1.51
CA CYS A 137 29.52 -5.12 -0.69
C CYS A 137 31.01 -5.41 -0.90
N PRO A 138 31.84 -5.40 0.16
CA PRO A 138 33.25 -5.68 0.00
C PRO A 138 33.42 -7.19 -0.31
N ALA A 139 34.39 -7.51 -1.16
CA ALA A 139 34.57 -8.84 -1.77
C ALA A 139 34.78 -10.02 -0.77
N TRP A 140 34.87 -9.75 0.54
CA TRP A 140 35.26 -10.69 1.61
C TRP A 140 34.09 -11.21 2.46
N THR A 141 32.83 -10.98 2.08
CA THR A 141 31.63 -11.38 2.84
C THR A 141 31.37 -12.90 2.95
N GLN A 142 32.35 -13.76 2.64
CA GLN A 142 32.31 -15.20 2.97
C GLN A 142 32.71 -15.53 4.41
N ASN A 143 33.32 -14.62 5.18
CA ASN A 143 33.60 -14.87 6.59
C ASN A 143 33.38 -13.60 7.42
N SER A 144 32.68 -13.79 8.54
CA SER A 144 32.18 -12.78 9.45
C SER A 144 33.20 -11.73 9.91
N SER A 145 32.62 -10.57 10.27
CA SER A 145 33.13 -9.56 11.22
C SER A 145 34.00 -8.44 10.64
N LEU A 146 33.38 -7.26 10.50
CA LEU A 146 33.88 -5.89 10.76
C LEU A 146 33.41 -4.89 9.70
N VAL A 147 32.21 -4.33 9.89
CA VAL A 147 31.86 -3.02 9.31
C VAL A 147 32.10 -1.99 10.40
N ASN A 148 33.11 -1.13 10.21
CA ASN A 148 33.45 -0.04 11.12
C ASN A 148 32.46 1.12 10.89
N THR A 149 31.38 1.15 11.68
CA THR A 149 30.30 2.15 11.62
C THR A 149 30.65 3.39 12.47
N SER A 150 31.55 4.23 11.96
CA SER A 150 31.86 5.52 12.58
C SER A 150 31.74 6.67 11.58
N SER A 151 30.53 7.21 11.41
CA SER A 151 30.33 8.62 11.06
C SER A 151 28.97 9.11 11.57
N ALA A 152 28.92 10.36 11.98
CA ALA A 152 27.89 10.92 12.84
C ALA A 152 27.12 12.03 12.09
N GLU A 153 26.08 11.69 11.33
CA GLU A 153 25.17 12.71 10.75
C GLU A 153 23.74 12.18 10.61
N PHE A 154 23.04 11.96 11.75
CA PHE A 154 21.63 11.53 11.77
C PHE A 154 20.63 12.68 12.02
N THR A 155 21.05 13.78 12.61
CA THR A 155 20.11 14.72 13.26
C THR A 155 19.32 15.62 12.29
N GLU A 156 19.74 15.77 11.03
CA GLU A 156 19.13 16.72 10.09
C GLU A 156 18.12 16.09 9.10
N VAL A 157 18.16 14.78 8.84
CA VAL A 157 17.34 14.17 7.76
C VAL A 157 16.05 13.53 8.23
N CYS A 158 15.98 13.02 9.46
CA CYS A 158 14.68 12.73 10.06
C CYS A 158 13.80 13.98 10.07
N ARG A 159 14.37 15.18 10.30
CA ARG A 159 13.63 16.44 10.18
C ARG A 159 13.15 16.72 8.76
N MET A 160 13.93 16.45 7.71
CA MET A 160 13.51 16.72 6.31
C MET A 160 12.43 15.78 5.79
N SER A 161 12.50 14.47 6.08
CA SER A 161 11.44 13.52 5.69
C SER A 161 10.13 13.74 6.48
N VAL A 162 10.20 14.17 7.76
CA VAL A 162 9.03 14.70 8.51
C VAL A 162 8.49 15.94 7.82
N PHE A 163 9.37 16.90 7.51
CA PHE A 163 8.98 18.22 7.02
C PHE A 163 8.29 18.13 5.66
N VAL A 164 8.77 17.28 4.74
CA VAL A 164 8.11 17.04 3.44
C VAL A 164 6.72 16.42 3.65
N GLY A 165 6.59 15.39 4.50
CA GLY A 165 5.31 14.73 4.79
C GLY A 165 4.28 15.62 5.49
N PHE A 166 4.72 16.52 6.38
CA PHE A 166 3.85 17.44 7.14
C PHE A 166 3.66 18.82 6.49
N SER A 167 4.41 19.19 5.45
CA SER A 167 4.33 20.54 4.83
C SER A 167 3.09 20.78 3.96
N GLY A 168 2.33 19.74 3.60
CA GLY A 168 1.16 19.88 2.71
C GLY A 168 1.50 20.30 1.28
N LEU A 169 2.79 20.37 0.90
CA LEU A 169 3.25 20.69 -0.46
C LEU A 169 2.69 19.71 -1.51
N ILE A 170 2.35 18.49 -1.08
CA ILE A 170 1.80 17.45 -1.94
C ILE A 170 0.43 17.81 -2.54
N GLY A 171 -0.41 18.57 -1.81
CA GLY A 171 -1.69 19.06 -2.34
C GLY A 171 -1.52 20.01 -3.52
N LEU A 172 -0.37 20.70 -3.60
CA LEU A 172 0.00 21.55 -4.73
C LEU A 172 0.47 20.71 -5.93
N PHE A 173 1.22 19.62 -5.69
CA PHE A 173 1.70 18.70 -6.74
C PHE A 173 0.58 17.83 -7.34
N MET A 174 -0.38 17.36 -6.53
CA MET A 174 -1.52 16.57 -6.98
C MET A 174 -2.40 17.28 -8.02
N ARG A 175 -2.31 18.62 -8.13
CA ARG A 175 -3.02 19.39 -9.16
C ARG A 175 -2.44 19.19 -10.57
N PHE A 176 -1.18 18.80 -10.68
CA PHE A 176 -0.46 18.68 -11.96
C PHE A 176 -0.18 17.22 -12.36
N ILE A 177 -0.45 16.28 -11.46
CA ILE A 177 -0.23 14.85 -11.67
C ILE A 177 -1.53 14.23 -12.19
N GLY A 178 -1.51 13.79 -13.44
CA GLY A 178 -2.63 13.09 -14.08
C GLY A 178 -2.41 11.57 -14.15
N PRO A 179 -3.45 10.80 -14.55
CA PRO A 179 -3.36 9.35 -14.73
C PRO A 179 -2.22 8.91 -15.66
N LEU A 180 -1.88 9.74 -16.67
CA LEU A 180 -0.79 9.50 -17.62
C LEU A 180 0.62 9.62 -17.01
N THR A 181 0.76 10.30 -15.88
CA THR A 181 1.99 10.33 -15.09
C THR A 181 2.06 9.17 -14.12
N ILE A 182 0.92 8.84 -13.49
CA ILE A 182 0.82 7.81 -12.45
C ILE A 182 1.02 6.41 -13.04
N ALA A 183 0.36 6.12 -14.16
CA ALA A 183 0.40 4.81 -14.78
C ALA A 183 1.82 4.32 -15.10
N PRO A 184 2.69 5.09 -15.80
CA PRO A 184 4.07 4.65 -16.04
C PRO A 184 4.89 4.57 -14.75
N THR A 185 4.69 5.50 -13.81
CA THR A 185 5.40 5.49 -12.51
C THR A 185 5.17 4.19 -11.76
N ILE A 186 3.90 3.83 -11.52
CA ILE A 186 3.53 2.62 -10.77
C ILE A 186 3.87 1.36 -11.57
N SER A 187 3.62 1.35 -12.88
CA SER A 187 3.91 0.17 -13.71
C SER A 187 5.39 -0.19 -13.70
N LEU A 188 6.26 0.82 -13.71
CA LEU A 188 7.72 0.64 -13.69
C LEU A 188 8.25 0.20 -12.32
N ILE A 189 7.51 0.38 -11.22
CA ILE A 189 7.88 -0.24 -9.93
C ILE A 189 7.90 -1.75 -10.09
N GLY A 190 6.81 -2.34 -10.59
CA GLY A 190 6.73 -3.77 -10.84
C GLY A 190 7.73 -4.23 -11.91
N LEU A 191 7.77 -3.56 -13.07
CA LEU A 191 8.63 -3.98 -14.18
C LEU A 191 10.12 -3.86 -13.88
N SER A 192 10.58 -2.87 -13.11
CA SER A 192 12.01 -2.68 -12.82
C SER A 192 12.59 -3.78 -11.92
N LEU A 193 11.76 -4.52 -11.20
CA LEU A 193 12.17 -5.60 -10.30
C LEU A 193 12.25 -6.97 -11.01
N PHE A 194 12.17 -7.00 -12.34
CA PHE A 194 12.24 -8.23 -13.14
C PHE A 194 13.55 -9.00 -12.94
N ASP A 195 14.67 -8.30 -12.73
CA ASP A 195 15.99 -8.92 -12.55
C ASP A 195 16.07 -9.69 -11.22
N SER A 196 15.50 -9.12 -10.14
CA SER A 196 15.42 -9.79 -8.84
C SER A 196 14.50 -11.03 -8.89
N ALA A 197 13.37 -10.93 -9.60
CA ALA A 197 12.48 -12.06 -9.84
C ALA A 197 13.17 -13.15 -10.67
N GLY A 198 13.85 -12.77 -11.76
CA GLY A 198 14.56 -13.67 -12.66
C GLY A 198 15.72 -14.39 -11.98
N THR A 199 16.56 -13.68 -11.22
CA THR A 199 17.68 -14.25 -10.47
C THR A 199 17.20 -15.22 -9.39
N SER A 200 16.16 -14.83 -8.64
CA SER A 200 15.59 -15.70 -7.61
C SER A 200 14.94 -16.94 -8.20
N ALA A 201 14.17 -16.78 -9.28
CA ALA A 201 13.48 -17.86 -9.96
C ALA A 201 14.46 -18.80 -10.69
N GLY A 202 15.53 -18.25 -11.26
CA GLY A 202 16.57 -18.95 -11.99
C GLY A 202 17.41 -19.91 -11.15
N ASN A 203 17.36 -19.81 -9.82
CA ASN A 203 17.97 -20.79 -8.93
C ASN A 203 17.37 -22.19 -9.11
N HIS A 204 16.08 -22.28 -9.45
CA HIS A 204 15.42 -23.51 -9.88
C HIS A 204 14.08 -23.23 -10.59
N TRP A 205 14.09 -23.10 -11.93
CA TRP A 205 12.90 -22.80 -12.74
C TRP A 205 11.71 -23.71 -12.49
N GLY A 206 11.92 -25.02 -12.27
CA GLY A 206 10.82 -25.96 -12.01
C GLY A 206 10.01 -25.64 -10.74
N ILE A 207 10.69 -25.32 -9.63
CA ILE A 207 10.06 -24.98 -8.35
C ILE A 207 9.44 -23.58 -8.41
N SER A 208 10.12 -22.64 -9.08
CA SER A 208 9.59 -21.30 -9.31
C SER A 208 8.30 -21.35 -10.13
N ALA A 209 8.30 -22.08 -11.25
CA ALA A 209 7.12 -22.27 -12.10
C ALA A 209 5.99 -22.99 -11.36
N MET A 210 6.31 -24.02 -10.57
CA MET A 210 5.33 -24.70 -9.72
C MET A 210 4.69 -23.71 -8.73
N THR A 211 5.50 -22.88 -8.06
CA THR A 211 5.01 -21.87 -7.12
C THR A 211 4.08 -20.88 -7.83
N THR A 212 4.49 -20.36 -9.00
CA THR A 212 3.67 -19.47 -9.83
C THR A 212 2.34 -20.13 -10.22
N VAL A 213 2.37 -21.37 -10.70
CA VAL A 213 1.17 -22.13 -11.10
C VAL A 213 0.24 -22.34 -9.90
N LEU A 214 0.76 -22.67 -8.73
CA LEU A 214 -0.04 -22.83 -7.51
C LEU A 214 -0.69 -21.51 -7.11
N ILE A 215 0.04 -20.39 -7.14
CA ILE A 215 -0.52 -19.07 -6.83
C ILE A 215 -1.62 -18.70 -7.84
N ILE A 216 -1.42 -18.94 -9.14
CA ILE A 216 -2.42 -18.68 -10.17
C ILE A 216 -3.64 -19.58 -9.99
N LEU A 217 -3.42 -20.87 -9.73
CA LEU A 217 -4.47 -21.85 -9.48
C LEU A 217 -5.35 -21.43 -8.29
N PHE A 218 -4.73 -21.07 -7.16
CA PHE A 218 -5.44 -20.63 -5.96
C PHE A 218 -6.13 -19.28 -6.16
N SER A 219 -5.42 -18.30 -6.74
CA SER A 219 -5.95 -16.94 -6.87
C SER A 219 -7.01 -16.76 -7.95
N GLN A 220 -6.93 -17.48 -9.08
CA GLN A 220 -7.83 -17.28 -10.23
C GLN A 220 -8.84 -18.41 -10.41
N TYR A 221 -8.39 -19.67 -10.37
CA TYR A 221 -9.24 -20.81 -10.73
C TYR A 221 -10.04 -21.36 -9.53
N LEU A 222 -9.41 -21.48 -8.36
CA LEU A 222 -10.05 -22.03 -7.16
C LEU A 222 -10.65 -20.95 -6.26
N ARG A 223 -10.67 -19.69 -6.70
CA ARG A 223 -11.15 -18.52 -5.95
C ARG A 223 -12.54 -18.74 -5.34
N HIS A 224 -13.47 -19.28 -6.11
CA HIS A 224 -14.87 -19.43 -5.70
C HIS A 224 -15.20 -20.78 -5.07
N ILE A 225 -14.20 -21.62 -4.79
CA ILE A 225 -14.41 -22.92 -4.16
C ILE A 225 -14.40 -22.74 -2.65
N ALA A 226 -15.56 -22.97 -2.03
CA ALA A 226 -15.68 -22.96 -0.58
C ALA A 226 -15.18 -24.28 0.00
N VAL A 227 -14.16 -24.20 0.86
CA VAL A 227 -13.61 -25.35 1.57
C VAL A 227 -14.40 -25.55 2.87
N PRO A 228 -14.83 -26.80 3.19
CA PRO A 228 -15.46 -27.10 4.48
C PRO A 228 -14.43 -26.96 5.60
N PHE A 229 -14.56 -25.94 6.45
CA PHE A 229 -13.71 -25.73 7.62
C PHE A 229 -14.46 -26.10 8.91
N PRO A 230 -13.87 -26.91 9.80
CA PRO A 230 -14.51 -27.25 11.07
C PRO A 230 -14.48 -26.06 12.02
N THR A 231 -15.64 -25.47 12.31
CA THR A 231 -15.78 -24.35 13.24
C THR A 231 -16.45 -24.84 14.52
N TYR A 232 -15.87 -24.46 15.65
CA TYR A 232 -16.46 -24.72 16.95
C TYR A 232 -17.31 -23.51 17.39
N SER A 233 -18.62 -23.72 17.59
CA SER A 233 -19.51 -22.72 18.18
C SER A 233 -20.13 -23.27 19.46
N LYS A 234 -20.23 -22.42 20.50
CA LYS A 234 -20.79 -22.82 21.80
C LYS A 234 -22.24 -23.34 21.68
N ASP A 235 -23.00 -22.83 20.72
CA ASP A 235 -24.41 -23.20 20.54
C ASP A 235 -24.61 -24.43 19.64
N LYS A 236 -23.65 -24.72 18.74
CA LYS A 236 -23.74 -25.80 17.74
C LYS A 236 -22.50 -26.71 17.69
N LYS A 237 -21.86 -27.00 18.83
CA LYS A 237 -20.68 -27.89 18.94
C LYS A 237 -19.71 -27.73 17.73
N LEU A 238 -19.17 -28.84 17.21
CA LEU A 238 -18.39 -28.87 15.97
C LEU A 238 -19.35 -28.85 14.77
N HIS A 239 -19.36 -27.77 14.00
CA HIS A 239 -20.12 -27.68 12.75
C HIS A 239 -19.21 -27.22 11.61
N THR A 240 -19.47 -27.72 10.41
CA THR A 240 -18.66 -27.39 9.24
C THR A 240 -19.20 -26.13 8.59
N THR A 241 -18.39 -25.06 8.55
CA THR A 241 -18.71 -23.81 7.85
C THR A 241 -17.95 -23.76 6.52
N ARG A 242 -18.55 -23.15 5.50
CA ARG A 242 -17.93 -22.99 4.18
C ARG A 242 -17.09 -21.71 4.15
N VAL A 243 -15.78 -21.82 3.89
CA VAL A 243 -14.84 -20.68 3.86
C VAL A 243 -14.07 -20.65 2.54
N TYR A 244 -13.93 -19.47 1.93
CA TYR A 244 -13.22 -19.25 0.66
C TYR A 244 -11.71 -19.02 0.88
N ILE A 245 -11.00 -20.03 1.39
CA ILE A 245 -9.60 -19.90 1.81
C ILE A 245 -8.68 -19.49 0.64
N PHE A 246 -8.91 -20.05 -0.56
CA PHE A 246 -8.11 -19.77 -1.76
C PHE A 246 -8.20 -18.31 -2.22
N GLN A 247 -9.30 -17.63 -1.93
CA GLN A 247 -9.47 -16.23 -2.27
C GLN A 247 -8.76 -15.30 -1.29
N ILE A 248 -8.69 -15.70 -0.02
CA ILE A 248 -8.15 -14.88 1.07
C ILE A 248 -6.63 -15.01 1.17
N LEU A 249 -6.11 -16.24 1.03
CA LEU A 249 -4.70 -16.59 1.24
C LEU A 249 -4.02 -17.27 0.02
N PRO A 250 -4.28 -16.85 -1.23
CA PRO A 250 -3.75 -17.58 -2.40
C PRO A 250 -2.23 -17.63 -2.43
N VAL A 251 -1.58 -16.49 -2.14
CA VAL A 251 -0.11 -16.36 -2.17
C VAL A 251 0.53 -17.20 -1.07
N LEU A 252 0.04 -17.08 0.17
CA LEU A 252 0.55 -17.84 1.30
C LEU A 252 0.34 -19.35 1.12
N LEU A 253 -0.82 -19.79 0.63
CA LEU A 253 -1.06 -21.21 0.32
C LEU A 253 -0.11 -21.71 -0.77
N GLY A 254 0.13 -20.90 -1.81
CA GLY A 254 1.09 -21.23 -2.87
C GLY A 254 2.50 -21.43 -2.33
N ILE A 255 2.97 -20.52 -1.49
CA ILE A 255 4.30 -20.57 -0.87
C ILE A 255 4.42 -21.76 0.09
N THR A 256 3.44 -21.96 0.97
CA THR A 256 3.47 -23.04 1.98
C THR A 256 3.44 -24.43 1.33
N LEU A 257 2.62 -24.63 0.30
CA LEU A 257 2.60 -25.88 -0.44
C LEU A 257 3.90 -26.10 -1.23
N SER A 258 4.43 -25.05 -1.85
CA SER A 258 5.70 -25.13 -2.57
C SER A 258 6.86 -25.43 -1.62
N TRP A 259 6.89 -24.80 -0.45
CA TRP A 259 7.85 -25.08 0.62
C TRP A 259 7.74 -26.52 1.10
N LEU A 260 6.53 -27.04 1.29
CA LEU A 260 6.30 -28.43 1.69
C LEU A 260 6.84 -29.41 0.63
N ILE A 261 6.62 -29.12 -0.65
CA ILE A 261 7.17 -29.92 -1.75
C ILE A 261 8.70 -29.84 -1.75
N CYS A 262 9.28 -28.65 -1.60
CA CYS A 262 10.73 -28.48 -1.47
C CYS A 262 11.28 -29.27 -0.27
N TYR A 263 10.58 -29.25 0.87
CA TYR A 263 10.95 -30.02 2.06
C TYR A 263 10.96 -31.53 1.76
N ILE A 264 9.91 -32.06 1.13
CA ILE A 264 9.84 -33.45 0.71
C ILE A 264 11.02 -33.79 -0.23
N LEU A 265 11.24 -32.98 -1.28
CA LEU A 265 12.35 -33.18 -2.22
C LEU A 265 13.74 -33.11 -1.55
N THR A 266 13.89 -32.27 -0.52
CA THR A 266 15.11 -32.17 0.29
C THR A 266 15.32 -33.47 1.09
N THR A 267 14.28 -33.97 1.76
CA THR A 267 14.37 -35.20 2.58
C THR A 267 14.66 -36.46 1.77
N TYR A 268 14.15 -36.54 0.53
CA TYR A 268 14.43 -37.64 -0.39
C TYR A 268 15.75 -37.47 -1.17
N ASN A 269 16.55 -36.44 -0.87
CA ASN A 269 17.81 -36.11 -1.55
C ASN A 269 17.67 -36.02 -3.08
N VAL A 270 16.52 -35.55 -3.58
CA VAL A 270 16.29 -35.28 -5.01
C VAL A 270 17.03 -34.01 -5.42
N LEU A 271 17.16 -33.05 -4.51
CA LEU A 271 17.88 -31.80 -4.71
C LEU A 271 19.38 -31.98 -4.41
N PRO A 272 20.29 -31.41 -5.22
CA PRO A 272 21.73 -31.62 -5.05
C PRO A 272 22.24 -30.98 -3.77
N SER A 273 23.19 -31.65 -3.10
CA SER A 273 23.82 -31.16 -1.88
C SER A 273 25.04 -30.27 -2.13
N ASP A 274 25.56 -30.27 -3.35
CA ASP A 274 26.74 -29.48 -3.74
C ASP A 274 26.34 -28.01 -4.00
N PRO A 275 27.00 -27.02 -3.36
CA PRO A 275 26.65 -25.60 -3.52
C PRO A 275 26.72 -25.06 -4.96
N ASP A 276 27.60 -25.64 -5.78
CA ASP A 276 27.84 -25.20 -7.15
C ASP A 276 26.85 -25.81 -8.16
N GLN A 277 26.00 -26.75 -7.72
CA GLN A 277 25.04 -27.41 -8.59
C GLN A 277 23.69 -26.67 -8.65
N TYR A 278 23.12 -26.63 -9.85
CA TYR A 278 21.80 -26.06 -10.09
C TYR A 278 20.73 -26.74 -9.22
N GLY A 279 19.95 -25.95 -8.49
CA GLY A 279 18.93 -26.45 -7.58
C GLY A 279 19.36 -26.59 -6.11
N TYR A 280 20.63 -26.36 -5.76
CA TYR A 280 21.08 -26.37 -4.37
C TYR A 280 20.27 -25.39 -3.49
N LEU A 281 20.08 -24.15 -3.97
CA LEU A 281 19.33 -23.10 -3.26
C LEU A 281 17.81 -23.38 -3.13
N ALA A 282 17.32 -24.45 -3.73
CA ALA A 282 15.94 -24.91 -3.56
C ALA A 282 15.74 -25.75 -2.29
N ARG A 283 16.82 -26.17 -1.63
CA ARG A 283 16.76 -26.98 -0.42
C ARG A 283 16.28 -26.17 0.78
N THR A 284 15.52 -26.83 1.66
CA THR A 284 14.94 -26.21 2.86
C THR A 284 15.84 -26.31 4.10
N ASP A 285 16.84 -27.19 4.07
CA ASP A 285 17.76 -27.44 5.19
C ASP A 285 18.91 -26.42 5.28
N LEU A 286 19.17 -25.66 4.21
CA LEU A 286 20.25 -24.66 4.14
C LEU A 286 20.23 -23.63 5.27
N LYS A 287 19.04 -23.26 5.72
CA LYS A 287 18.82 -22.25 6.77
C LYS A 287 18.20 -22.85 8.03
N GLY A 288 18.24 -24.17 8.19
CA GLY A 288 17.63 -24.85 9.34
C GLY A 288 18.22 -24.45 10.70
N ASP A 289 19.52 -24.12 10.73
CA ASP A 289 20.22 -23.71 11.96
C ASP A 289 19.75 -22.34 12.50
N VAL A 290 19.21 -21.48 11.62
CA VAL A 290 18.62 -20.18 12.01
C VAL A 290 17.48 -20.40 13.01
N MET A 291 16.70 -21.48 12.83
CA MET A 291 15.61 -21.83 13.75
C MET A 291 16.12 -22.20 15.14
N GLY A 292 17.29 -22.83 15.25
CA GLY A 292 17.91 -23.17 16.53
C GLY A 292 18.44 -21.92 17.24
N ARG A 293 19.17 -21.09 16.50
CA ARG A 293 19.90 -19.92 17.03
C ARG A 293 19.04 -18.69 17.31
N ALA A 294 17.93 -18.49 16.59
CA ALA A 294 17.09 -17.31 16.78
C ALA A 294 16.50 -17.25 18.20
N PRO A 295 16.54 -16.11 18.91
CA PRO A 295 15.92 -16.00 20.22
C PRO A 295 14.39 -16.10 20.13
N TRP A 296 13.74 -16.59 21.19
CA TRP A 296 12.28 -16.66 21.27
C TRP A 296 11.62 -15.28 21.26
N LEU A 297 12.21 -14.34 22.01
CA LEU A 297 11.80 -12.95 22.07
C LEU A 297 12.97 -12.09 21.62
N SER A 298 12.75 -11.28 20.59
CA SER A 298 13.68 -10.28 20.07
C SER A 298 12.90 -8.99 19.92
N PHE A 299 13.26 -7.96 20.67
CA PHE A 299 12.56 -6.67 20.56
C PHE A 299 13.31 -5.77 19.58
N PRO A 300 12.73 -5.42 18.41
CA PRO A 300 13.34 -4.45 17.52
C PRO A 300 13.42 -3.09 18.20
N TYR A 301 14.56 -2.43 18.13
CA TYR A 301 14.77 -1.11 18.75
C TYR A 301 15.38 -0.12 17.74
N PRO A 302 15.13 1.19 17.91
CA PRO A 302 15.66 2.20 17.00
C PRO A 302 17.19 2.24 17.07
N GLY A 303 17.85 2.38 15.93
CA GLY A 303 19.31 2.41 15.83
C GLY A 303 20.02 1.05 15.97
N GLN A 304 19.30 -0.08 15.90
CA GLN A 304 19.88 -1.42 16.02
C GLN A 304 20.92 -1.78 14.95
N TRP A 305 20.92 -1.05 13.82
CA TRP A 305 21.82 -1.27 12.68
C TRP A 305 23.02 -0.31 12.64
N GLY A 306 23.21 0.48 13.70
CA GLY A 306 24.24 1.52 13.78
C GLY A 306 23.68 2.94 13.58
N LEU A 307 24.58 3.92 13.57
CA LEU A 307 24.22 5.31 13.33
C LEU A 307 23.87 5.49 11.85
N PRO A 308 22.69 6.02 11.52
CA PRO A 308 22.29 6.24 10.14
C PRO A 308 23.09 7.38 9.52
N THR A 309 23.45 7.17 8.26
CA THR A 309 24.21 8.09 7.43
C THR A 309 23.31 8.70 6.38
N VAL A 310 23.58 9.95 6.04
CA VAL A 310 22.79 10.71 5.07
C VAL A 310 23.64 11.02 3.85
N SER A 311 23.04 10.87 2.67
CA SER A 311 23.57 11.45 1.44
C SER A 311 22.49 12.31 0.76
N LEU A 312 22.88 13.43 0.16
CA LEU A 312 21.97 14.29 -0.61
C LEU A 312 21.30 13.50 -1.74
N ALA A 313 22.07 12.64 -2.41
CA ALA A 313 21.58 11.73 -3.44
C ALA A 313 20.51 10.77 -2.93
N GLY A 314 20.70 10.20 -1.73
CA GLY A 314 19.72 9.34 -1.08
C GLY A 314 18.42 10.08 -0.77
N VAL A 315 18.50 11.32 -0.25
CA VAL A 315 17.32 12.14 0.05
C VAL A 315 16.49 12.42 -1.22
N VAL A 316 17.16 12.83 -2.31
CA VAL A 316 16.48 13.17 -3.57
C VAL A 316 15.89 11.93 -4.24
N GLY A 317 16.60 10.79 -4.24
CA GLY A 317 16.10 9.53 -4.79
C GLY A 317 14.90 8.97 -4.02
N ILE A 318 14.97 8.99 -2.68
CA ILE A 318 13.89 8.53 -1.80
C ILE A 318 12.65 9.42 -1.94
N LEU A 319 12.82 10.74 -2.13
CA LEU A 319 11.71 11.69 -2.30
C LEU A 319 10.79 11.29 -3.47
N ALA A 320 11.36 10.84 -4.59
CA ALA A 320 10.58 10.37 -5.74
C ALA A 320 9.69 9.15 -5.37
N GLY A 321 10.23 8.20 -4.60
CA GLY A 321 9.46 7.04 -4.15
C GLY A 321 8.42 7.35 -3.10
N VAL A 322 8.69 8.31 -2.21
CA VAL A 322 7.70 8.83 -1.27
C VAL A 322 6.53 9.47 -2.02
N ILE A 323 6.78 10.29 -3.06
CA ILE A 323 5.70 10.89 -3.87
C ILE A 323 4.86 9.82 -4.57
N SER A 324 5.52 8.81 -5.16
CA SER A 324 4.81 7.69 -5.78
C SER A 324 3.95 6.92 -4.75
N SER A 325 4.49 6.67 -3.56
CA SER A 325 3.80 5.99 -2.47
C SER A 325 2.56 6.78 -2.02
N MET A 326 2.67 8.11 -1.92
CA MET A 326 1.55 8.96 -1.55
C MET A 326 0.39 8.86 -2.55
N ILE A 327 0.69 8.84 -3.85
CA ILE A 327 -0.33 8.71 -4.90
C ILE A 327 -1.03 7.36 -4.82
N GLU A 328 -0.26 6.28 -4.65
CA GLU A 328 -0.78 4.93 -4.46
C GLU A 328 -1.71 4.87 -3.23
N SER A 329 -1.28 5.42 -2.10
CA SER A 329 -2.07 5.49 -0.87
C SER A 329 -3.36 6.29 -0.99
N VAL A 330 -3.38 7.40 -1.74
CA VAL A 330 -4.63 8.14 -2.00
C VAL A 330 -5.63 7.26 -2.75
N GLY A 331 -5.16 6.52 -3.77
CA GLY A 331 -5.98 5.53 -4.49
C GLY A 331 -6.54 4.46 -3.56
N ASP A 332 -5.71 3.94 -2.66
CA ASP A 332 -6.13 2.98 -1.64
C ASP A 332 -7.16 3.55 -0.67
N TYR A 333 -7.04 4.81 -0.26
CA TYR A 333 -8.01 5.44 0.65
C TYR A 333 -9.40 5.51 0.03
N HIS A 334 -9.50 5.92 -1.24
CA HIS A 334 -10.77 5.95 -1.98
C HIS A 334 -11.31 4.54 -2.24
N ALA A 335 -10.45 3.58 -2.64
CA ALA A 335 -10.86 2.20 -2.86
C ALA A 335 -11.35 1.55 -1.56
N CYS A 336 -10.66 1.78 -0.44
CA CYS A 336 -11.03 1.26 0.86
C CYS A 336 -12.32 1.88 1.37
N ALA A 337 -12.52 3.20 1.23
CA ALA A 337 -13.78 3.85 1.61
C ALA A 337 -14.97 3.21 0.88
N ARG A 338 -14.88 3.09 -0.45
CA ARG A 338 -15.90 2.45 -1.28
C ARG A 338 -16.17 0.99 -0.90
N LEU A 339 -15.11 0.19 -0.72
CA LEU A 339 -15.26 -1.24 -0.40
C LEU A 339 -15.69 -1.50 1.06
N SER A 340 -15.52 -0.52 1.94
CA SER A 340 -15.91 -0.61 3.35
C SER A 340 -17.28 0.03 3.64
N GLY A 341 -17.93 0.60 2.63
CA GLY A 341 -19.20 1.31 2.77
C GLY A 341 -19.06 2.61 3.58
N ALA A 342 -17.85 3.15 3.71
CA ALA A 342 -17.63 4.46 4.28
C ALA A 342 -17.88 5.55 3.23
N PRO A 343 -18.31 6.74 3.65
CA PRO A 343 -18.31 7.89 2.77
C PRO A 343 -16.88 8.16 2.28
N PRO A 344 -16.72 8.76 1.10
CA PRO A 344 -15.43 9.16 0.54
C PRO A 344 -14.62 10.02 1.52
N PRO A 345 -13.29 9.84 1.57
CA PRO A 345 -12.47 10.53 2.55
C PRO A 345 -12.38 12.03 2.23
N PRO A 346 -12.71 12.92 3.19
CA PRO A 346 -12.55 14.35 3.00
C PRO A 346 -11.06 14.75 2.97
N LYS A 347 -10.75 15.91 2.35
CA LYS A 347 -9.37 16.41 2.19
C LYS A 347 -8.56 16.43 3.49
N HIS A 348 -9.18 16.80 4.61
CA HIS A 348 -8.50 16.83 5.91
C HIS A 348 -8.10 15.43 6.40
N ALA A 349 -8.92 14.40 6.11
CA ALA A 349 -8.64 13.03 6.47
C ALA A 349 -7.53 12.43 5.60
N ILE A 350 -7.53 12.75 4.30
CA ILE A 350 -6.46 12.37 3.36
C ILE A 350 -5.12 12.97 3.80
N ASN A 351 -5.08 14.29 4.06
CA ASN A 351 -3.86 14.96 4.52
C ASN A 351 -3.33 14.35 5.82
N ARG A 352 -4.22 14.01 6.75
CA ARG A 352 -3.86 13.34 8.00
C ARG A 352 -3.36 11.91 7.78
N GLY A 353 -4.00 11.16 6.88
CA GLY A 353 -3.55 9.83 6.47
C GLY A 353 -2.14 9.84 5.90
N ILE A 354 -1.87 10.73 4.94
CA ILE A 354 -0.53 10.89 4.35
C ILE A 354 0.50 11.38 5.38
N GLY A 355 0.11 12.26 6.31
CA GLY A 355 0.99 12.73 7.38
C GLY A 355 1.42 11.60 8.33
N ILE A 356 0.49 10.72 8.72
CA ILE A 356 0.79 9.55 9.57
C ILE A 356 1.57 8.47 8.80
N GLU A 357 1.32 8.30 7.51
CA GLU A 357 2.14 7.44 6.64
C GLU A 357 3.58 7.94 6.54
N GLY A 358 3.78 9.26 6.40
CA GLY A 358 5.09 9.91 6.50
C GLY A 358 5.75 9.70 7.87
N LEU A 359 4.98 9.76 8.95
CA LEU A 359 5.45 9.39 10.29
C LEU A 359 5.89 7.93 10.36
N GLY A 360 5.15 7.03 9.71
CA GLY A 360 5.49 5.62 9.60
C GLY A 360 6.82 5.41 8.87
N CYS A 361 7.05 6.10 7.75
CA CYS A 361 8.32 6.07 7.04
C CYS A 361 9.52 6.47 7.93
N LEU A 362 9.34 7.43 8.83
CA LEU A 362 10.39 7.85 9.77
C LEU A 362 10.65 6.81 10.85
N LEU A 363 9.60 6.22 11.41
CA LEU A 363 9.74 5.13 12.37
C LEU A 363 10.45 3.94 11.72
N ALA A 364 10.11 3.65 10.47
CA ALA A 364 10.76 2.62 9.67
C ALA A 364 12.24 2.91 9.44
N GLY A 365 12.59 4.16 9.09
CA GLY A 365 13.99 4.62 9.02
C GLY A 365 14.72 4.52 10.37
N ALA A 366 14.08 4.90 11.47
CA ALA A 366 14.67 4.89 12.81
C ALA A 366 14.94 3.47 13.34
N TRP A 367 14.00 2.52 13.13
CA TRP A 367 14.19 1.10 13.42
C TRP A 367 15.07 0.38 12.38
N GLY A 368 15.32 1.03 11.25
CA GLY A 368 16.07 0.48 10.12
C GLY A 368 15.42 -0.78 9.55
N THR A 369 14.16 -0.68 9.19
CA THR A 369 13.46 -1.71 8.38
C THR A 369 14.05 -1.86 6.98
N GLY A 370 14.92 -0.92 6.56
CA GLY A 370 15.50 -0.85 5.22
C GLY A 370 14.54 -0.30 4.15
N ASN A 371 13.32 0.08 4.53
CA ASN A 371 12.29 0.56 3.62
C ASN A 371 11.26 1.44 4.37
N GLY A 372 10.57 2.34 3.69
CA GLY A 372 9.44 3.09 4.26
C GLY A 372 8.15 2.27 4.31
N THR A 373 7.07 2.91 4.76
CA THR A 373 5.74 2.28 4.89
C THR A 373 4.72 2.92 3.95
N THR A 374 3.78 2.12 3.47
CA THR A 374 2.66 2.54 2.63
C THR A 374 1.40 1.73 2.91
N SER A 375 0.28 2.18 2.37
CA SER A 375 -0.99 1.47 2.36
C SER A 375 -0.92 0.23 1.46
N TYR A 376 -1.51 -0.90 1.90
CA TYR A 376 -1.46 -2.16 1.14
C TYR A 376 -2.74 -2.38 0.33
N SER A 377 -2.64 -2.18 -0.98
CA SER A 377 -3.72 -2.42 -1.94
C SER A 377 -4.22 -3.86 -1.93
N GLU A 378 -3.38 -4.87 -1.63
CA GLU A 378 -3.86 -6.27 -1.55
C GLU A 378 -4.85 -6.46 -0.41
N ASN A 379 -4.62 -5.78 0.71
CA ASN A 379 -5.51 -5.82 1.85
C ASN A 379 -6.83 -5.08 1.57
N VAL A 380 -6.78 -3.97 0.83
CA VAL A 380 -7.97 -3.27 0.32
C VAL A 380 -8.74 -4.16 -0.66
N GLY A 381 -8.06 -4.90 -1.54
CA GLY A 381 -8.70 -5.88 -2.43
C GLY A 381 -9.37 -7.03 -1.66
N ALA A 382 -8.70 -7.58 -0.64
CA ALA A 382 -9.26 -8.62 0.21
C ALA A 382 -10.48 -8.14 1.01
N LEU A 383 -10.52 -6.87 1.40
CA LEU A 383 -11.69 -6.26 2.04
C LEU A 383 -12.94 -6.33 1.16
N GLY A 384 -12.83 -6.00 -0.14
CA GLY A 384 -13.96 -6.02 -1.08
C GLY A 384 -14.62 -7.38 -1.23
N ILE A 385 -13.86 -8.43 -0.93
CA ILE A 385 -14.28 -9.83 -0.98
C ILE A 385 -14.84 -10.29 0.37
N THR A 386 -14.08 -10.04 1.43
CA THR A 386 -14.39 -10.55 2.77
C THR A 386 -15.57 -9.84 3.38
N LYS A 387 -15.88 -8.64 2.86
CA LYS A 387 -16.97 -7.79 3.32
C LYS A 387 -16.83 -7.41 4.80
N VAL A 388 -15.61 -7.43 5.34
CA VAL A 388 -15.29 -7.07 6.73
C VAL A 388 -14.57 -5.72 6.77
N GLY A 389 -15.33 -4.62 6.79
CA GLY A 389 -14.82 -3.26 6.86
C GLY A 389 -14.43 -2.76 8.26
N SER A 390 -14.55 -3.59 9.31
CA SER A 390 -14.33 -3.13 10.69
C SER A 390 -12.89 -2.68 10.96
N ARG A 391 -12.74 -1.47 11.52
CA ARG A 391 -11.45 -0.94 12.01
C ARG A 391 -10.83 -1.80 13.09
N MET A 392 -11.66 -2.38 13.97
CA MET A 392 -11.17 -3.16 15.12
C MET A 392 -10.47 -4.45 14.68
N VAL A 393 -10.87 -5.00 13.54
CA VAL A 393 -10.19 -6.13 12.90
C VAL A 393 -8.78 -5.74 12.48
N ILE A 394 -8.61 -4.56 11.87
CA ILE A 394 -7.29 -4.07 11.45
C ILE A 394 -6.44 -3.66 12.66
N VAL A 395 -7.04 -3.12 13.73
CA VAL A 395 -6.32 -2.91 15.00
C VAL A 395 -5.79 -4.24 15.55
N ALA A 396 -6.62 -5.30 15.56
CA ALA A 396 -6.18 -6.63 15.97
C ALA A 396 -5.04 -7.17 15.07
N SER A 397 -5.12 -6.93 13.76
CA SER A 397 -4.04 -7.23 12.81
C SER A 397 -2.75 -6.46 13.14
N GLY A 398 -2.83 -5.16 13.43
CA GLY A 398 -1.67 -4.34 13.80
C GLY A 398 -1.00 -4.82 15.08
N VAL A 399 -1.79 -5.16 16.11
CA VAL A 399 -1.27 -5.77 17.35
C VAL A 399 -0.61 -7.12 17.06
N LEU A 400 -1.24 -7.97 16.23
CA LEU A 400 -0.67 -9.26 15.85
C LEU A 400 0.67 -9.11 15.11
N MET A 401 0.79 -8.14 14.20
CA MET A 401 2.03 -7.85 13.49
C MET A 401 3.14 -7.40 14.44
N VAL A 402 2.82 -6.54 15.43
CA VAL A 402 3.76 -6.17 16.50
C VAL A 402 4.22 -7.41 17.25
N LEU A 403 3.30 -8.29 17.65
CA LEU A 403 3.64 -9.54 18.34
C LEU A 403 4.52 -10.45 17.47
N MET A 404 4.17 -10.65 16.20
CA MET A 404 4.97 -11.43 15.25
C MET A 404 6.38 -10.87 15.08
N GLY A 405 6.52 -9.53 15.08
CA GLY A 405 7.82 -8.87 15.07
C GLY A 405 8.64 -9.14 16.33
N VAL A 406 8.00 -9.27 17.50
CA VAL A 406 8.70 -9.59 18.77
C VAL A 406 9.09 -11.07 18.86
N PHE A 407 8.33 -11.98 18.25
CA PHE A 407 8.63 -13.42 18.26
C PHE A 407 9.66 -13.79 17.18
N GLY A 408 10.95 -13.73 17.53
CA GLY A 408 12.06 -13.98 16.60
C GLY A 408 12.02 -15.32 15.87
N LYS A 409 11.46 -16.37 16.49
CA LYS A 409 11.26 -17.69 15.84
C LYS A 409 10.29 -17.61 14.66
N VAL A 410 9.25 -16.77 14.73
CA VAL A 410 8.28 -16.60 13.64
C VAL A 410 9.00 -16.04 12.41
N SER A 411 9.83 -15.00 12.60
CA SER A 411 10.65 -14.43 11.53
C SER A 411 11.71 -15.42 11.02
N ALA A 412 12.26 -16.26 11.89
CA ALA A 412 13.22 -17.29 11.49
C ALA A 412 12.59 -18.34 10.55
N VAL A 413 11.34 -18.75 10.78
CA VAL A 413 10.60 -19.65 9.87
C VAL A 413 10.60 -19.06 8.46
N PHE A 414 10.34 -17.78 8.32
CA PHE A 414 10.23 -17.14 7.00
C PHE A 414 11.56 -17.06 6.24
N THR A 415 12.69 -17.05 6.95
CA THR A 415 14.00 -17.13 6.28
C THR A 415 14.26 -18.49 5.64
N THR A 416 13.56 -19.55 6.07
CA THR A 416 13.71 -20.91 5.53
C THR A 416 13.06 -21.10 4.16
N ILE A 417 12.34 -20.10 3.66
CA ILE A 417 11.70 -20.17 2.34
C ILE A 417 12.80 -20.20 1.27
N PRO A 418 12.87 -21.24 0.42
CA PRO A 418 13.88 -21.32 -0.64
C PRO A 418 13.77 -20.17 -1.64
N SER A 419 14.91 -19.72 -2.17
CA SER A 419 14.96 -18.63 -3.15
C SER A 419 14.12 -18.86 -4.42
N PRO A 420 14.01 -20.07 -5.02
CA PRO A 420 13.13 -20.27 -6.17
C PRO A 420 11.64 -20.12 -5.83
N VAL A 421 11.20 -20.45 -4.62
CA VAL A 421 9.81 -20.23 -4.18
C VAL A 421 9.52 -18.73 -4.09
N ILE A 422 10.46 -17.97 -3.53
CA ILE A 422 10.39 -16.51 -3.50
C ILE A 422 10.36 -15.92 -4.92
N GLY A 423 11.18 -16.46 -5.84
CA GLY A 423 11.18 -16.08 -7.25
C GLY A 423 9.83 -16.29 -7.93
N GLY A 424 9.18 -17.45 -7.73
CA GLY A 424 7.84 -17.72 -8.25
C GLY A 424 6.78 -16.76 -7.71
N MET A 425 6.86 -16.40 -6.42
CA MET A 425 6.02 -15.35 -5.82
C MET A 425 6.24 -13.99 -6.48
N PHE A 426 7.50 -13.56 -6.67
CA PHE A 426 7.83 -12.27 -7.29
C PHE A 426 7.31 -12.14 -8.71
N MET A 427 7.36 -13.23 -9.51
CA MET A 427 6.81 -13.24 -10.86
C MET A 427 5.32 -12.85 -10.90
N VAL A 428 4.52 -13.34 -9.94
CA VAL A 428 3.10 -13.00 -9.86
C VAL A 428 2.92 -11.57 -9.31
N MET A 429 3.58 -11.26 -8.20
CA MET A 429 3.38 -10.01 -7.47
C MET A 429 3.79 -8.78 -8.31
N PHE A 430 4.98 -8.79 -8.92
CA PHE A 430 5.43 -7.68 -9.76
C PHE A 430 4.60 -7.53 -11.04
N GLY A 431 4.09 -8.63 -11.59
CA GLY A 431 3.14 -8.59 -12.72
C GLY A 431 1.84 -7.89 -12.34
N VAL A 432 1.27 -8.22 -11.17
CA VAL A 432 0.05 -7.58 -10.66
C VAL A 432 0.28 -6.11 -10.34
N ILE A 433 1.41 -5.75 -9.70
CA ILE A 433 1.77 -4.34 -9.43
C ILE A 433 1.89 -3.56 -10.75
N SER A 434 2.54 -4.14 -11.76
CA SER A 434 2.62 -3.50 -13.08
C SER A 434 1.24 -3.29 -13.70
N ALA A 435 0.34 -4.26 -13.58
CA ALA A 435 -1.03 -4.16 -14.09
C ALA A 435 -1.86 -3.12 -13.33
N ALA A 436 -1.68 -3.00 -12.01
CA ALA A 436 -2.33 -1.98 -11.19
C ALA A 436 -1.95 -0.57 -11.66
N GLY A 437 -0.68 -0.34 -12.01
CA GLY A 437 -0.24 0.90 -12.63
C GLY A 437 -0.99 1.20 -13.94
N VAL A 438 -1.01 0.23 -14.87
CA VAL A 438 -1.73 0.34 -16.14
C VAL A 438 -3.22 0.60 -15.95
N SER A 439 -3.85 0.02 -14.92
CA SER A 439 -5.27 0.19 -14.65
C SER A 439 -5.68 1.65 -14.41
N ASN A 440 -4.76 2.51 -13.94
CA ASN A 440 -5.03 3.95 -13.79
C ASN A 440 -5.32 4.64 -15.13
N LEU A 441 -4.89 4.06 -16.26
CA LEU A 441 -5.24 4.58 -17.58
C LEU A 441 -6.74 4.48 -17.89
N GLN A 442 -7.53 3.73 -17.10
CA GLN A 442 -8.99 3.69 -17.25
C GLN A 442 -9.66 5.07 -17.13
N TYR A 443 -9.01 6.01 -16.44
CA TYR A 443 -9.51 7.37 -16.28
C TYR A 443 -9.14 8.28 -17.47
N ALA A 444 -8.17 7.89 -18.29
CA ALA A 444 -7.70 8.66 -19.45
C ALA A 444 -8.23 8.07 -20.77
N ASP A 445 -8.38 8.91 -21.80
CA ASP A 445 -8.82 8.43 -23.12
C ASP A 445 -7.66 7.79 -23.87
N MET A 446 -7.56 6.46 -23.79
CA MET A 446 -6.51 5.69 -24.49
C MET A 446 -6.78 5.48 -25.99
N ASN A 447 -7.86 6.03 -26.56
CA ASN A 447 -8.04 6.08 -28.01
C ASN A 447 -7.25 7.23 -28.66
N SER A 448 -6.79 8.20 -27.86
CA SER A 448 -5.98 9.31 -28.37
C SER A 448 -4.55 8.88 -28.64
N SER A 449 -4.05 9.20 -29.85
CA SER A 449 -2.65 8.98 -30.24
C SER A 449 -1.67 9.73 -29.33
N ARG A 450 -2.06 10.89 -28.79
CA ARG A 450 -1.28 11.66 -27.80
C ARG A 450 -1.03 10.82 -26.56
N ASN A 451 -2.08 10.26 -25.98
CA ASN A 451 -2.01 9.55 -24.70
C ASN A 451 -1.25 8.22 -24.85
N ILE A 452 -1.49 7.49 -25.94
CA ILE A 452 -0.73 6.28 -26.29
C ILE A 452 0.76 6.61 -26.41
N PHE A 453 1.13 7.70 -27.09
CA PHE A 453 2.51 8.13 -27.24
C PHE A 453 3.16 8.49 -25.90
N ILE A 454 2.51 9.33 -25.09
CA ILE A 454 3.00 9.74 -23.77
C ILE A 454 3.29 8.52 -22.90
N PHE A 455 2.31 7.63 -22.78
CA PHE A 455 2.44 6.42 -21.97
C PHE A 455 3.54 5.49 -22.50
N GLY A 456 3.49 5.15 -23.79
CA GLY A 456 4.43 4.22 -24.41
C GLY A 456 5.88 4.70 -24.36
N PHE A 457 6.11 5.99 -24.66
CA PHE A 457 7.44 6.59 -24.57
C PHE A 457 7.96 6.58 -23.13
N SER A 458 7.13 6.99 -22.17
CA SER A 458 7.52 7.08 -20.76
C SER A 458 7.86 5.71 -20.17
N MET A 459 7.07 4.68 -20.50
CA MET A 459 7.34 3.29 -20.11
C MET A 459 8.67 2.79 -20.66
N PHE A 460 8.92 2.98 -21.96
CA PHE A 460 10.11 2.46 -22.60
C PHE A 460 11.38 3.17 -22.13
N VAL A 461 11.35 4.51 -22.07
CA VAL A 461 12.48 5.31 -21.58
C VAL A 461 12.78 5.04 -20.11
N GLY A 462 11.75 4.80 -19.30
CA GLY A 462 11.87 4.40 -17.90
C GLY A 462 12.58 3.05 -17.68
N LEU A 463 12.70 2.20 -18.70
CA LEU A 463 13.52 0.98 -18.66
C LEU A 463 14.88 1.18 -19.32
N VAL A 464 14.94 1.94 -20.41
CA VAL A 464 16.15 2.12 -21.22
C VAL A 464 17.22 2.93 -20.48
N ILE A 465 16.86 4.09 -19.91
CA ILE A 465 17.84 4.98 -19.26
C ILE A 465 18.49 4.30 -18.05
N PRO A 466 17.74 3.74 -17.08
CA PRO A 466 18.33 3.02 -15.96
C PRO A 466 19.27 1.89 -16.37
N ASN A 467 18.85 1.06 -17.33
CA ASN A 467 19.65 -0.06 -17.82
C ASN A 467 20.96 0.42 -18.47
N TRP A 468 20.92 1.52 -19.22
CA TRP A 468 22.12 2.09 -19.82
C TRP A 468 23.07 2.67 -18.78
N ILE A 469 22.56 3.38 -17.77
CA ILE A 469 23.38 3.95 -16.69
C ILE A 469 24.02 2.86 -15.83
N LEU A 470 23.28 1.80 -15.48
CA LEU A 470 23.82 0.66 -14.72
C LEU A 470 24.99 -0.04 -15.46
N LYS A 471 24.94 -0.08 -16.79
CA LYS A 471 26.03 -0.64 -17.62
C LYS A 471 27.20 0.33 -17.82
N ASN A 472 27.00 1.63 -17.60
CA ASN A 472 27.98 2.68 -17.82
C ASN A 472 28.14 3.59 -16.58
N PRO A 473 28.53 3.06 -15.41
CA PRO A 473 28.52 3.81 -14.15
C PRO A 473 29.54 4.96 -14.07
N LYS A 474 30.54 5.00 -14.96
CA LYS A 474 31.59 6.04 -14.99
C LYS A 474 31.27 7.23 -15.89
N THR A 475 30.10 7.25 -16.51
CA THR A 475 29.78 8.26 -17.54
C THR A 475 29.25 9.56 -16.97
N ILE A 476 28.62 9.53 -15.79
CA ILE A 476 28.21 10.74 -15.07
C ILE A 476 29.43 11.26 -14.30
N ALA A 477 30.10 12.26 -14.87
CA ALA A 477 31.25 12.92 -14.28
C ALA A 477 31.14 14.44 -14.48
N THR A 478 30.26 15.08 -13.72
CA THR A 478 30.05 16.53 -13.74
C THR A 478 31.16 17.28 -12.99
N GLY A 479 31.99 16.55 -12.21
CA GLY A 479 33.08 17.10 -11.41
C GLY A 479 32.68 17.44 -9.97
N VAL A 480 31.40 17.28 -9.63
CA VAL A 480 30.85 17.44 -8.28
C VAL A 480 30.25 16.11 -7.85
N VAL A 481 30.84 15.47 -6.83
CA VAL A 481 30.48 14.12 -6.38
C VAL A 481 29.01 14.02 -5.98
N GLU A 482 28.49 15.04 -5.32
CA GLU A 482 27.12 15.10 -4.83
C GLU A 482 26.10 15.13 -5.97
N ILE A 483 26.42 15.85 -7.06
CA ILE A 483 25.55 15.94 -8.24
C ILE A 483 25.62 14.63 -9.02
N ASP A 484 26.82 14.06 -9.17
CA ASP A 484 27.01 12.79 -9.86
C ASP A 484 26.22 11.67 -9.18
N GLN A 485 26.29 11.58 -7.85
CA GLN A 485 25.49 10.63 -7.06
C GLN A 485 23.98 10.90 -7.21
N MET A 486 23.55 12.16 -7.16
CA MET A 486 22.13 12.51 -7.31
C MET A 486 21.58 12.09 -8.68
N LEU A 487 22.31 12.42 -9.75
CA LEU A 487 21.93 12.04 -11.11
C LEU A 487 21.98 10.53 -11.30
N GLN A 488 22.98 9.85 -10.75
CA GLN A 488 23.08 8.39 -10.77
C GLN A 488 21.84 7.76 -10.14
N VAL A 489 21.44 8.16 -8.93
CA VAL A 489 20.27 7.60 -8.23
C VAL A 489 18.97 7.91 -8.98
N LEU A 490 18.76 9.15 -9.44
CA LEU A 490 17.56 9.53 -10.17
C LEU A 490 17.43 8.78 -11.51
N LEU A 491 18.51 8.70 -12.28
CA LEU A 491 18.49 8.08 -13.61
C LEU A 491 18.49 6.54 -13.57
N THR A 492 18.96 5.93 -12.49
CA THR A 492 18.82 4.47 -12.25
C THR A 492 17.47 4.08 -11.67
N THR A 493 16.67 5.04 -11.20
CA THR A 493 15.35 4.80 -10.65
C THR A 493 14.30 4.81 -11.77
N SER A 494 13.92 3.63 -12.28
CA SER A 494 12.96 3.48 -13.40
C SER A 494 11.65 4.22 -13.21
N MET A 495 11.03 4.12 -12.02
CA MET A 495 9.77 4.80 -11.73
C MET A 495 9.90 6.33 -11.82
N PHE A 496 11.05 6.89 -11.41
CA PHE A 496 11.28 8.34 -11.49
C PHE A 496 11.43 8.77 -12.93
N VAL A 497 12.25 8.06 -13.72
CA VAL A 497 12.46 8.39 -15.13
C VAL A 497 11.14 8.31 -15.91
N GLY A 498 10.38 7.22 -15.76
CA GLY A 498 9.11 7.08 -16.46
C GLY A 498 8.05 8.08 -15.98
N GLY A 499 7.95 8.32 -14.66
CA GLY A 499 7.07 9.34 -14.11
C GLY A 499 7.43 10.76 -14.56
N PHE A 500 8.72 11.09 -14.59
CA PHE A 500 9.22 12.39 -15.01
C PHE A 500 8.89 12.69 -16.48
N PHE A 501 9.16 11.73 -17.40
CA PHE A 501 8.77 11.90 -18.79
C PHE A 501 7.25 11.89 -18.98
N GLY A 502 6.52 11.06 -18.25
CA GLY A 502 5.05 11.06 -18.27
C GLY A 502 4.47 12.40 -17.83
N PHE A 503 5.05 13.00 -16.79
CA PHE A 503 4.68 14.31 -16.27
C PHE A 503 4.98 15.44 -17.26
N ILE A 504 6.21 15.48 -17.79
CA ILE A 504 6.62 16.53 -18.73
C ILE A 504 5.78 16.46 -19.99
N LEU A 505 5.66 15.29 -20.60
CA LEU A 505 4.96 15.15 -21.87
C LEU A 505 3.46 15.39 -21.72
N ASP A 506 2.84 14.97 -20.61
CA ASP A 506 1.43 15.26 -20.37
C ASP A 506 1.14 16.75 -20.14
N ASN A 507 2.09 17.51 -19.59
CA ASN A 507 1.90 18.95 -19.37
C ASN A 507 2.37 19.83 -20.55
N THR A 508 3.26 19.33 -21.40
CA THR A 508 3.80 20.08 -22.56
C THR A 508 3.05 19.81 -23.86
N ILE A 509 2.58 18.58 -24.08
CA ILE A 509 1.82 18.24 -25.30
C ILE A 509 0.38 18.73 -25.14
N PRO A 510 -0.14 19.57 -26.06
CA PRO A 510 -1.48 20.10 -25.98
C PRO A 510 -2.52 18.97 -25.97
N GLY A 511 -3.48 19.05 -25.05
CA GLY A 511 -4.55 18.05 -24.89
C GLY A 511 -5.66 18.58 -23.98
N SER A 512 -6.88 18.08 -24.15
CA SER A 512 -8.03 18.52 -23.36
C SER A 512 -8.02 17.89 -21.95
N LYS A 513 -8.64 18.53 -20.95
CA LYS A 513 -8.74 17.96 -19.59
C LYS A 513 -9.53 16.65 -19.55
N HIS A 514 -10.46 16.47 -20.48
CA HIS A 514 -11.23 15.24 -20.64
C HIS A 514 -10.34 14.11 -21.17
N GLU A 515 -9.63 14.37 -22.27
CA GLU A 515 -8.68 13.43 -22.87
C GLU A 515 -7.59 13.01 -21.89
N ARG A 516 -7.05 13.93 -21.09
CA ARG A 516 -6.06 13.64 -20.04
C ARG A 516 -6.62 12.81 -18.87
N GLY A 517 -7.93 12.67 -18.77
CA GLY A 517 -8.60 11.99 -17.67
C GLY A 517 -8.69 12.76 -16.36
N ILE A 518 -8.25 14.03 -16.33
CA ILE A 518 -8.22 14.85 -15.11
C ILE A 518 -9.64 15.13 -14.59
N LEU A 519 -10.62 15.29 -15.49
CA LEU A 519 -12.01 15.50 -15.07
C LEU A 519 -12.61 14.25 -14.41
N ALA A 520 -12.46 13.08 -15.03
CA ALA A 520 -12.94 11.82 -14.46
C ALA A 520 -12.19 11.48 -13.15
N TRP A 521 -10.89 11.73 -13.12
CA TRP A 521 -10.05 11.61 -11.94
C TRP A 521 -10.52 12.54 -10.82
N ASN A 522 -10.63 13.85 -11.07
CA ASN A 522 -11.07 14.81 -10.07
C ASN A 522 -12.52 14.56 -9.62
N LYS A 523 -13.42 14.17 -10.53
CA LYS A 523 -14.80 13.81 -10.18
C LYS A 523 -14.84 12.61 -9.24
N ALA A 524 -14.04 11.58 -9.50
CA ALA A 524 -13.87 10.45 -8.58
C ALA A 524 -13.27 10.86 -7.21
N HIS A 525 -12.64 12.03 -7.11
CA HIS A 525 -12.07 12.57 -5.88
C HIS A 525 -12.91 13.70 -5.21
N GLU A 526 -13.83 14.37 -5.93
CA GLU A 526 -14.56 15.57 -5.47
C GLU A 526 -16.08 15.36 -5.23
N ASP A 527 -16.76 14.53 -6.03
CA ASP A 527 -18.24 14.53 -6.14
C ASP A 527 -19.01 13.91 -4.98
N ASP A 528 -18.33 13.62 -3.88
CA ASP A 528 -18.81 12.66 -2.90
C ASP A 528 -18.68 13.25 -1.46
N SER A 529 -18.17 14.49 -1.37
CA SER A 529 -17.95 15.28 -0.15
C SER A 529 -19.21 15.96 0.45
N SER A 530 -20.40 15.76 -0.13
CA SER A 530 -21.63 16.46 0.25
C SER A 530 -22.40 15.82 1.43
N ASN A 531 -22.12 14.57 1.80
CA ASN A 531 -22.71 13.92 2.99
C ASN A 531 -21.85 14.15 4.24
N THR A 532 -21.94 15.37 4.78
CA THR A 532 -21.10 15.88 5.89
C THR A 532 -21.39 15.24 7.26
N LEU A 533 -22.58 14.70 7.49
CA LEU A 533 -22.96 14.10 8.78
C LEU A 533 -22.37 12.70 8.99
N GLU A 534 -22.48 11.80 8.00
CA GLU A 534 -21.90 10.44 8.08
C GLU A 534 -20.36 10.45 8.00
N SER A 535 -19.79 11.40 7.26
CA SER A 535 -18.34 11.59 7.18
C SER A 535 -17.72 11.95 8.55
N GLY A 536 -18.46 12.65 9.41
CA GLY A 536 -18.02 13.00 10.75
C GLY A 536 -17.76 11.78 11.64
N GLU A 537 -18.70 10.83 11.71
CA GLU A 537 -18.54 9.63 12.55
C GLU A 537 -17.37 8.74 12.10
N VAL A 538 -17.12 8.68 10.79
CA VAL A 538 -16.04 7.86 10.25
C VAL A 538 -14.67 8.55 10.42
N TYR A 539 -14.54 9.84 10.12
CA TYR A 539 -13.24 10.48 9.99
C TYR A 539 -12.79 11.38 11.16
N ASN A 540 -13.64 11.65 12.17
CA ASN A 540 -13.28 12.45 13.34
C ASN A 540 -12.12 11.85 14.16
N LEU A 541 -11.36 12.63 14.92
CA LEU A 541 -10.30 12.08 15.78
C LEU A 541 -10.86 11.34 17.01
N PRO A 542 -10.20 10.28 17.50
CA PRO A 542 -10.64 9.55 18.69
C PRO A 542 -10.50 10.42 19.96
N PHE A 543 -11.11 9.96 21.05
CA PHE A 543 -11.00 10.56 22.40
C PHE A 543 -11.51 12.00 22.54
N GLY A 544 -12.41 12.47 21.68
CA GLY A 544 -12.95 13.84 21.75
C GLY A 544 -11.97 14.93 21.30
N ILE A 545 -10.79 14.54 20.81
CA ILE A 545 -9.75 15.45 20.29
C ILE A 545 -10.28 16.28 19.13
N SER A 546 -11.20 15.72 18.32
CA SER A 546 -11.89 16.43 17.24
C SER A 546 -12.64 17.66 17.75
N ALA A 547 -13.38 17.54 18.86
CA ALA A 547 -14.16 18.62 19.44
C ALA A 547 -13.26 19.71 20.06
N TYR A 548 -12.12 19.31 20.62
CA TYR A 548 -11.13 20.24 21.17
C TYR A 548 -10.40 21.03 20.06
N LEU A 549 -10.02 20.37 18.96
CA LEU A 549 -9.40 21.01 17.80
C LEU A 549 -10.36 21.93 17.06
N SER A 550 -11.63 21.55 16.89
CA SER A 550 -12.65 22.39 16.26
C SER A 550 -13.03 23.61 17.10
N SER A 551 -12.81 23.56 18.42
CA SER A 551 -13.05 24.68 19.35
C SER A 551 -12.03 25.81 19.21
N SER A 552 -10.87 25.57 18.59
CA SER A 552 -9.81 26.58 18.43
C SER A 552 -9.83 27.17 17.02
N SER A 553 -10.13 28.45 16.90
CA SER A 553 -10.32 29.16 15.62
C SER A 553 -9.06 29.25 14.74
N TRP A 554 -7.86 29.14 15.30
CA TRP A 554 -6.60 29.12 14.54
C TRP A 554 -6.26 27.72 13.96
N LEU A 555 -6.74 26.65 14.59
CA LEU A 555 -6.50 25.26 14.14
C LEU A 555 -7.33 24.90 12.90
N GLN A 556 -8.36 25.69 12.58
CA GLN A 556 -9.17 25.53 11.36
C GLN A 556 -8.40 25.83 10.06
N TYR A 557 -7.29 26.57 10.14
CA TYR A 557 -6.42 26.85 8.99
C TYR A 557 -5.37 25.75 8.75
N ILE A 558 -5.29 24.75 9.64
CA ILE A 558 -4.33 23.67 9.52
C ILE A 558 -4.93 22.55 8.65
N PRO A 559 -4.24 22.13 7.57
CA PRO A 559 -4.80 21.26 6.52
C PRO A 559 -5.18 19.84 6.98
N PHE A 560 -4.84 19.44 8.21
CA PHE A 560 -5.16 18.13 8.79
C PHE A 560 -6.30 18.17 9.84
N CYS A 561 -6.81 19.34 10.21
CA CYS A 561 -7.88 19.48 11.20
C CYS A 561 -9.26 19.53 10.53
N PRO A 562 -10.29 18.91 11.14
CA PRO A 562 -11.67 19.07 10.67
C PRO A 562 -12.13 20.52 10.89
N SER A 563 -12.67 21.15 9.85
CA SER A 563 -13.26 22.49 9.94
C SER A 563 -14.51 22.40 10.83
N GLY A 564 -14.55 23.20 11.90
CA GLY A 564 -15.65 23.16 12.87
C GLY A 564 -16.97 23.57 12.22
N VAL A 565 -18.00 22.74 12.39
CA VAL A 565 -19.39 23.12 12.12
C VAL A 565 -19.79 24.14 13.18
N SER A 566 -20.15 25.36 12.77
CA SER A 566 -20.85 26.32 13.62
C SER A 566 -22.23 25.75 13.94
N SER A 567 -22.40 25.21 15.15
CA SER A 567 -23.72 24.85 15.68
C SER A 567 -24.50 26.12 16.01
N SER A 568 -25.18 26.71 15.03
CA SER A 568 -26.21 27.73 15.29
C SER A 568 -27.55 27.04 15.55
N LEU A 569 -27.67 26.44 16.73
CA LEU A 569 -28.94 26.01 17.31
C LEU A 569 -28.95 26.49 18.76
N ASP A 570 -29.15 27.80 18.92
CA ASP A 570 -29.76 28.33 20.13
C ASP A 570 -30.84 29.32 19.71
N GLY A 571 -32.08 28.99 20.08
CA GLY A 571 -33.24 29.84 19.86
C GLY A 571 -33.14 31.10 20.69
N SER A 572 -33.16 32.25 20.02
CA SER A 572 -33.62 33.50 20.59
C SER A 572 -34.25 34.32 19.47
N GLY A 573 -35.57 34.43 19.50
CA GLY A 573 -36.28 35.39 18.66
C GLY A 573 -35.85 36.81 19.00
N ALA A 574 -35.42 37.56 17.99
CA ALA A 574 -35.43 39.01 17.99
C ALA A 574 -35.43 39.49 16.52
N ASP A 575 -36.43 40.30 16.20
CA ASP A 575 -36.70 40.93 14.92
C ASP A 575 -35.51 41.74 14.34
N ILE A 576 -35.47 41.89 13.01
CA ILE A 576 -35.64 43.17 12.28
C ILE A 576 -35.01 43.06 10.87
N ASN A 577 -35.85 43.34 9.87
CA ASN A 577 -35.54 43.72 8.50
C ASN A 577 -34.26 44.54 8.31
N ALA A 578 -33.32 44.11 7.45
CA ALA A 578 -32.42 45.03 6.74
C ALA A 578 -31.59 44.33 5.64
N LEU A 579 -31.84 44.77 4.39
CA LEU A 579 -30.95 44.76 3.22
C LEU A 579 -30.60 43.43 2.51
N GLU A 580 -31.43 43.07 1.52
CA GLU A 580 -30.98 42.48 0.25
C GLU A 580 -30.39 43.56 -0.67
N PRO A 581 -29.26 43.32 -1.36
CA PRO A 581 -28.96 43.99 -2.62
C PRO A 581 -29.39 43.11 -3.81
N LYS A 582 -30.37 43.64 -4.55
CA LYS A 582 -30.88 43.14 -5.84
C LYS A 582 -29.75 43.04 -6.89
N HIS A 583 -29.65 41.90 -7.57
CA HIS A 583 -29.04 41.81 -8.89
C HIS A 583 -30.16 41.68 -9.95
N PRO A 584 -30.18 42.51 -11.02
CA PRO A 584 -31.25 42.50 -12.00
C PRO A 584 -31.10 41.40 -13.06
N LEU A 585 -32.22 40.72 -13.32
CA LEU A 585 -32.47 39.82 -14.46
C LEU A 585 -32.48 40.63 -15.77
N GLY A 586 -31.66 40.23 -16.74
CA GLY A 586 -31.73 40.70 -18.12
C GLY A 586 -32.58 39.75 -18.98
N HIS A 587 -33.62 40.29 -19.61
CA HIS A 587 -34.48 39.59 -20.57
C HIS A 587 -33.86 39.50 -21.98
N PRO A 588 -34.34 38.58 -22.84
CA PRO A 588 -33.70 38.14 -24.08
C PRO A 588 -34.25 38.84 -25.34
N GLU A 589 -33.46 38.95 -26.42
CA GLU A 589 -33.93 39.09 -27.82
C GLU A 589 -32.75 39.06 -28.85
N PRO A 590 -32.95 38.90 -30.18
CA PRO A 590 -33.07 37.60 -30.86
C PRO A 590 -32.11 37.38 -32.06
N SER A 591 -32.09 36.12 -32.53
CA SER A 591 -31.68 35.55 -33.83
C SER A 591 -31.06 36.43 -34.95
N GLN A 592 -29.84 36.06 -35.38
CA GLN A 592 -29.33 36.17 -36.76
C GLN A 592 -28.50 34.90 -37.06
N ILE A 593 -29.03 33.90 -37.77
CA ILE A 593 -28.92 33.67 -39.22
C ILE A 593 -27.50 33.91 -39.76
N ILE A 594 -26.75 32.83 -39.97
CA ILE A 594 -25.66 32.79 -40.96
C ILE A 594 -25.95 31.64 -41.93
N ILE A 595 -26.19 32.07 -43.18
CA ILE A 595 -26.32 31.28 -44.39
C ILE A 595 -24.93 30.78 -44.81
N GLY A 596 -24.84 29.56 -45.34
CA GLY A 596 -23.60 29.00 -45.84
C GLY A 596 -23.32 29.23 -47.34
N VAL A 597 -22.12 28.78 -47.72
CA VAL A 597 -21.68 28.23 -49.03
C VAL A 597 -21.30 29.28 -50.11
N PRO A 598 -20.42 29.00 -51.11
CA PRO A 598 -19.06 28.41 -51.15
C PRO A 598 -18.04 29.24 -51.98
N LEU A 599 -16.74 28.94 -51.88
CA LEU A 599 -15.80 28.65 -53.00
C LEU A 599 -14.44 28.20 -52.46
#